data_AF-A0A6J3MB08-F1
#
_entry.id   AF-A0A6J3MB08-F1
#
_cell.length_a   1.000
_cell.length_b   1.000
_cell.length_c   1.000
_cell.angle_alpha   90.00
_cell.angle_beta   90.00
_cell.angle_gamma   90.00
#
_symmetry.space_group_name_H-M   'P 1'
#
loop_
_entity.id
_entity.type
_entity.pdbx_description
1 polymer ?
#
loop_
_entity_poly.entity_id
_entity_poly.type
_entity_poly.pdbx_seq_one_letter_code
_entity_poly.pdbx_strand_id
1 'polypeptide(L)'
;MKSSNEICSSPNSILKDALEHGRRTTIELLHGRSIKKNAPQSADVPRNLSKRMPNLFDRFPMVFPWQRRSLPVDPTKHAVWLLDNTAFPTPRHAGHPTNPERVHDDEQEWQTEFIACYFVKHSGRDQSRIVADIAHKLNVNAGDYASQQRIAARLEPFADTILINRTSRIALPGLQQQSLGPSNKSGISTNILDLHLPPRFMDSRRTRSFTVQNSCQPLYLPPSTTTLAEEHGWMIISDVDDTIKLTLSNSAFGILYHTFLIPSPLPIRGMPALYSHLQNILHDPAFFYLSASPYNLYPFLHRFLYPHMYRRRLSSPRSQQQQHHRRASPDHLRTSLSFPMGTLLLRDASWQNLAGLLTSLTQGIQNYKISRMAELHSRWPHRKVICIGDSSQTDPEAYAEVVKRWPGWVKGVFIRKVPVVDEDGDGLEDEVAEGRNPEWKNSDERFEKAFEGVERNIWKVFEAPDDVGRWVEKLVQHEARVDANGGRDGDDGRVFSVRLDKP
;
A
#
# COMPACT_ATOMS: atom_id res chain seq x y z
N MET A 1 60.59 6.59 -39.48
CA MET A 1 60.44 5.76 -38.27
C MET A 1 59.78 6.60 -37.18
N LYS A 2 58.49 6.40 -36.95
CA LYS A 2 57.74 6.96 -35.80
C LYS A 2 57.55 5.79 -34.83
N SER A 3 58.01 5.90 -33.58
CA SER A 3 57.60 5.00 -32.51
C SER A 3 56.62 5.74 -31.59
N SER A 4 55.43 5.18 -31.49
CA SER A 4 54.42 5.48 -30.50
C SER A 4 54.93 5.16 -29.10
N ASN A 5 54.60 5.98 -28.10
CA ASN A 5 54.43 5.50 -26.74
C ASN A 5 53.17 6.14 -26.15
N GLU A 6 52.22 5.26 -25.83
CA GLU A 6 50.91 5.53 -25.27
C GLU A 6 51.03 5.92 -23.80
N ILE A 7 50.37 7.01 -23.41
CA ILE A 7 50.05 7.29 -22.01
C ILE A 7 48.73 6.57 -21.72
N CYS A 8 48.82 5.44 -21.02
CA CYS A 8 47.67 4.67 -20.55
C CYS A 8 47.09 5.35 -19.29
N SER A 9 46.01 6.11 -19.44
CA SER A 9 45.23 6.62 -18.31
C SER A 9 44.27 5.54 -17.80
N SER A 10 44.37 5.23 -16.51
CA SER A 10 43.56 4.20 -15.84
C SER A 10 42.06 4.58 -15.82
N PRO A 11 41.13 3.62 -15.95
CA PRO A 11 39.68 3.87 -15.94
C PRO A 11 39.18 4.63 -14.70
N ASN A 12 39.89 4.53 -13.58
CA ASN A 12 39.53 5.19 -12.33
C ASN A 12 39.80 6.71 -12.32
N SER A 13 40.73 7.22 -13.13
CA SER A 13 40.99 8.67 -13.19
C SER A 13 39.90 9.39 -13.96
N ILE A 14 39.41 8.79 -15.05
CA ILE A 14 38.35 9.36 -15.90
C ILE A 14 37.01 9.36 -15.14
N LEU A 15 36.74 8.32 -14.34
CA LEU A 15 35.53 8.26 -13.52
C LEU A 15 35.56 9.30 -12.39
N LYS A 16 36.72 9.51 -11.76
CA LYS A 16 36.93 10.57 -10.76
C LYS A 16 36.74 11.95 -11.37
N ASP A 17 37.38 12.23 -12.51
CA ASP A 17 37.27 13.53 -13.18
C ASP A 17 35.82 13.83 -13.59
N ALA A 18 35.06 12.84 -14.07
CA ALA A 18 33.64 12.99 -14.41
C ALA A 18 32.75 13.25 -13.18
N LEU A 19 33.01 12.57 -12.06
CA LEU A 19 32.27 12.76 -10.81
C LEU A 19 32.58 14.12 -10.17
N GLU A 20 33.82 14.56 -10.25
CA GLU A 20 34.34 15.79 -9.66
C GLU A 20 33.90 17.02 -10.48
N HIS A 21 33.82 16.89 -11.81
CA HIS A 21 33.19 17.88 -12.67
C HIS A 21 31.68 18.00 -12.38
N GLY A 22 30.97 16.88 -12.25
CA GLY A 22 29.54 16.86 -11.88
C GLY A 22 29.25 17.49 -10.51
N ARG A 23 30.12 17.28 -9.51
CA ARG A 23 30.04 17.96 -8.21
C ARG A 23 30.28 19.47 -8.34
N ARG A 24 31.27 19.91 -9.12
CA ARG A 24 31.57 21.34 -9.33
C ARG A 24 30.42 22.09 -10.00
N THR A 25 29.81 21.51 -11.04
CA THR A 25 28.65 22.12 -11.73
C THR A 25 27.42 22.20 -10.83
N THR A 26 27.23 21.22 -9.94
CA THR A 26 26.13 21.22 -8.96
C THR A 26 26.33 22.31 -7.89
N ILE A 27 27.58 22.56 -7.48
CA ILE A 27 27.93 23.61 -6.50
C ILE A 27 27.80 25.01 -7.13
N GLU A 28 28.16 25.19 -8.40
CA GLU A 28 27.95 26.47 -9.12
C GLU A 28 26.48 26.79 -9.39
N LEU A 29 25.61 25.77 -9.50
CA LEU A 29 24.15 25.95 -9.63
C LEU A 29 23.46 26.31 -8.31
N LEU A 30 24.06 25.97 -7.15
CA LEU A 30 23.53 26.25 -5.82
C LEU A 30 23.85 27.69 -5.34
N HIS A 31 24.92 28.30 -5.84
CA HIS A 31 25.23 29.71 -5.57
C HIS A 31 24.71 30.60 -6.69
N GLY A 32 23.45 31.03 -6.55
CA GLY A 32 22.74 31.82 -7.54
C GLY A 32 23.48 33.05 -8.05
N ARG A 33 23.57 33.17 -9.38
CA ARG A 33 23.48 34.45 -10.12
C ARG A 33 23.20 34.19 -11.61
N SER A 34 22.14 34.85 -12.08
CA SER A 34 21.66 35.07 -13.45
C SER A 34 22.41 34.40 -14.61
N ILE A 35 21.70 33.51 -15.32
CA ILE A 35 22.16 32.88 -16.56
C ILE A 35 22.16 33.93 -17.70
N LYS A 36 23.35 34.33 -18.18
CA LYS A 36 23.49 35.07 -19.45
C LYS A 36 23.11 34.14 -20.61
N LYS A 37 22.10 34.53 -21.40
CA LYS A 37 21.51 33.72 -22.48
C LYS A 37 22.41 33.45 -23.70
N ASN A 38 23.65 33.94 -23.77
CA ASN A 38 24.48 33.87 -24.98
C ASN A 38 25.94 33.41 -24.70
N ALA A 39 26.16 32.20 -24.17
CA ALA A 39 27.51 31.61 -24.09
C ALA A 39 27.73 30.58 -25.21
N PRO A 40 28.74 30.75 -26.10
CA PRO A 40 28.99 29.87 -27.23
C PRO A 40 30.00 28.78 -26.85
N GLN A 41 29.56 27.72 -26.17
CA GLN A 41 30.24 26.41 -26.11
C GLN A 41 29.37 25.44 -25.30
N SER A 42 28.67 24.55 -26.01
CA SER A 42 28.06 23.34 -25.43
C SER A 42 29.13 22.24 -25.45
N ALA A 43 29.33 21.53 -24.33
CA ALA A 43 30.22 20.37 -24.31
C ALA A 43 29.56 19.20 -25.04
N ASP A 44 30.02 18.88 -26.25
CA ASP A 44 29.63 17.68 -26.98
C ASP A 44 30.09 16.42 -26.23
N VAL A 45 29.15 15.53 -25.93
CA VAL A 45 29.48 14.19 -25.40
C VAL A 45 30.27 13.42 -26.47
N PRO A 46 31.47 12.91 -26.17
CA PRO A 46 32.25 12.17 -27.17
C PRO A 46 31.49 10.93 -27.63
N ARG A 47 31.26 10.81 -28.95
CA ARG A 47 30.56 9.66 -29.57
C ARG A 47 31.12 8.30 -29.14
N ASN A 48 32.39 8.26 -28.73
CA ASN A 48 33.08 7.06 -28.25
C ASN A 48 32.54 6.51 -26.92
N LEU A 49 31.93 7.33 -26.05
CA LEU A 49 31.39 6.87 -24.76
C LEU A 49 30.14 5.99 -24.95
N SER A 50 29.26 6.38 -25.88
CA SER A 50 28.04 5.63 -26.21
C SER A 50 28.32 4.24 -26.80
N LYS A 51 29.43 4.10 -27.55
CA LYS A 51 29.87 2.82 -28.11
C LYS A 51 30.55 1.90 -27.09
N ARG A 52 31.16 2.46 -26.05
CA ARG A 52 31.96 1.70 -25.07
C ARG A 52 31.14 1.20 -23.88
N MET A 53 30.00 1.83 -23.56
CA MET A 53 29.11 1.42 -22.47
C MET A 53 27.63 1.53 -22.86
N PRO A 54 27.12 0.64 -23.74
CA PRO A 54 25.73 0.68 -24.19
C PRO A 54 24.72 0.53 -23.04
N ASN A 55 25.08 -0.21 -21.99
CA ASN A 55 24.18 -0.53 -20.86
C ASN A 55 24.16 0.53 -19.74
N LEU A 56 24.98 1.58 -19.83
CA LEU A 56 25.05 2.61 -18.77
C LEU A 56 23.77 3.47 -18.75
N PHE A 57 23.22 3.75 -19.93
CA PHE A 57 21.99 4.54 -20.10
C PHE A 57 20.72 3.75 -19.77
N ASP A 58 20.76 2.42 -19.85
CA ASP A 58 19.64 1.54 -19.45
C ASP A 58 19.58 1.33 -17.93
N ARG A 59 20.73 1.36 -17.24
CA ARG A 59 20.83 1.20 -15.78
C ARG A 59 20.62 2.49 -15.01
N PHE A 60 20.86 3.63 -15.65
CA PHE A 60 20.62 4.96 -15.09
C PHE A 60 19.92 5.81 -16.16
N PRO A 61 18.59 5.99 -16.09
CA PRO A 61 17.93 6.94 -16.96
C PRO A 61 18.46 8.35 -16.64
N MET A 62 19.45 8.80 -17.40
CA MET A 62 19.89 10.19 -17.42
C MET A 62 18.71 11.03 -17.91
N VAL A 63 18.02 11.70 -17.00
CA VAL A 63 17.01 12.69 -17.36
C VAL A 63 17.74 13.91 -17.90
N PHE A 64 17.89 13.99 -19.21
CA PHE A 64 18.50 15.14 -19.85
C PHE A 64 17.63 16.39 -19.64
N PRO A 65 18.21 17.57 -19.34
CA PRO A 65 17.46 18.79 -19.01
C PRO A 65 16.46 19.29 -20.08
N TRP A 66 16.56 18.79 -21.32
CA TRP A 66 15.66 19.11 -22.44
C TRP A 66 14.50 18.12 -22.62
N GLN A 67 14.52 16.96 -21.97
CA GLN A 67 13.44 15.96 -22.04
C GLN A 67 12.33 16.33 -21.03
N ARG A 68 11.77 17.52 -21.17
CA ARG A 68 10.78 18.11 -20.24
C ARG A 68 9.34 17.63 -20.45
N ARG A 69 9.04 16.92 -21.55
CA ARG A 69 7.69 16.40 -21.82
C ARG A 69 7.56 14.97 -21.33
N SER A 70 6.51 14.71 -20.54
CA SER A 70 6.12 13.37 -20.15
C SER A 70 5.70 12.55 -21.37
N LEU A 71 5.99 11.25 -21.35
CA LEU A 71 5.66 10.34 -22.45
C LEU A 71 4.48 9.44 -22.07
N PRO A 72 3.53 9.18 -22.98
CA PRO A 72 2.47 8.21 -22.72
C PRO A 72 3.04 6.80 -22.62
N VAL A 73 2.35 5.92 -21.90
CA VAL A 73 2.65 4.50 -21.89
C VAL A 73 2.36 3.84 -23.24
N ASP A 74 3.18 2.87 -23.62
CA ASP A 74 3.00 2.01 -24.78
C ASP A 74 2.35 0.69 -24.33
N PRO A 75 1.09 0.40 -24.72
CA PRO A 75 0.40 -0.81 -24.30
C PRO A 75 1.10 -2.11 -24.69
N THR A 76 1.97 -2.10 -25.70
CA THR A 76 2.71 -3.30 -26.14
C THR A 76 3.92 -3.59 -25.25
N LYS A 77 4.51 -2.56 -24.63
CA LYS A 77 5.76 -2.65 -23.86
C LYS A 77 5.60 -2.43 -22.37
N HIS A 78 4.58 -1.71 -21.96
CA HIS A 78 4.45 -1.24 -20.58
C HIS A 78 3.23 -1.86 -19.89
N ALA A 79 3.37 -2.06 -18.59
CA ALA A 79 2.30 -2.44 -17.68
C ALA A 79 2.00 -1.26 -16.75
N VAL A 80 0.71 -1.00 -16.50
CA VAL A 80 0.26 -0.02 -15.52
C VAL A 80 -0.63 -0.70 -14.50
N TRP A 81 -0.22 -0.71 -13.25
CA TRP A 81 -1.08 -1.17 -12.16
C TRP A 81 -1.86 0.01 -11.64
N LEU A 82 -3.17 0.00 -11.85
CA LEU A 82 -4.08 0.96 -11.25
C LEU A 82 -4.62 0.33 -9.97
N LEU A 83 -4.39 0.99 -8.83
CA LEU A 83 -4.81 0.49 -7.52
C LEU A 83 -6.27 0.85 -7.26
N ASP A 84 -6.94 0.07 -6.41
CA ASP A 84 -8.27 0.41 -5.88
C ASP A 84 -8.18 1.67 -5.02
N ASN A 85 -9.29 2.42 -4.95
CA ASN A 85 -9.35 3.65 -4.17
C ASN A 85 -10.75 3.90 -3.61
N THR A 86 -10.82 4.89 -2.73
CA THR A 86 -12.06 5.39 -2.16
C THR A 86 -12.23 6.86 -2.55
N ALA A 87 -13.34 7.19 -3.18
CA ALA A 87 -13.74 8.56 -3.45
C ALA A 87 -14.38 9.18 -2.20
N PHE A 88 -14.13 10.47 -1.98
CA PHE A 88 -14.63 11.29 -0.89
C PHE A 88 -15.41 12.49 -1.43
N PRO A 89 -16.42 12.99 -0.70
CA PRO A 89 -17.11 14.21 -1.07
C PRO A 89 -16.20 15.43 -0.97
N THR A 90 -16.29 16.35 -1.93
CA THR A 90 -15.65 17.66 -1.83
C THR A 90 -16.35 18.47 -0.71
N PRO A 91 -15.61 19.10 0.21
CA PRO A 91 -16.21 19.96 1.23
C PRO A 91 -17.02 21.07 0.56
N ARG A 92 -18.29 21.24 0.95
CA ARG A 92 -19.10 22.37 0.48
C ARG A 92 -18.41 23.65 0.93
N HIS A 93 -17.88 24.44 0.00
CA HIS A 93 -17.43 25.79 0.33
C HIS A 93 -18.64 26.54 0.90
N ALA A 94 -18.56 26.97 2.17
CA ALA A 94 -19.43 28.02 2.70
C ALA A 94 -19.09 29.31 1.93
N GLY A 95 -19.67 29.48 0.75
CA GLY A 95 -19.35 30.58 -0.15
C GLY A 95 -19.82 31.91 0.43
N HIS A 96 -18.94 32.92 0.39
CA HIS A 96 -19.40 34.29 0.23
C HIS A 96 -20.30 34.37 -1.01
N PRO A 97 -21.47 35.05 -0.93
CA PRO A 97 -22.45 35.05 -2.00
C PRO A 97 -22.02 36.04 -3.09
N THR A 98 -21.33 35.55 -4.11
CA THR A 98 -21.05 36.34 -5.31
C THR A 98 -21.36 35.53 -6.55
N ASN A 99 -22.62 35.14 -6.75
CA ASN A 99 -23.38 35.31 -8.00
C ASN A 99 -24.75 34.58 -7.86
N PRO A 100 -25.89 35.28 -7.83
CA PRO A 100 -27.20 34.64 -7.66
C PRO A 100 -27.69 33.83 -8.89
N GLU A 101 -26.97 33.85 -10.02
CA GLU A 101 -27.41 33.21 -11.28
C GLU A 101 -26.77 31.83 -11.56
N ARG A 102 -25.99 31.26 -10.63
CA ARG A 102 -25.48 29.88 -10.71
C ARG A 102 -25.87 29.08 -9.48
N VAL A 103 -27.17 28.96 -9.23
CA VAL A 103 -27.71 28.07 -8.21
C VAL A 103 -28.25 26.83 -8.93
N HIS A 104 -27.33 25.92 -9.30
CA HIS A 104 -27.66 24.51 -9.41
C HIS A 104 -27.24 23.89 -8.05
N ASP A 105 -28.19 23.88 -7.11
CA ASP A 105 -27.93 23.76 -5.66
C ASP A 105 -27.78 22.33 -5.11
N ASP A 106 -27.71 21.28 -5.93
CA ASP A 106 -27.99 19.91 -5.44
C ASP A 106 -27.00 18.78 -5.79
N GLU A 107 -25.89 19.03 -6.51
CA GLU A 107 -24.95 17.94 -6.85
C GLU A 107 -23.72 17.92 -5.93
N GLN A 108 -23.67 16.91 -5.04
CA GLN A 108 -22.48 16.60 -4.25
C GLN A 108 -21.31 16.23 -5.18
N GLU A 109 -20.29 17.08 -5.22
CA GLU A 109 -19.06 16.79 -5.97
C GLU A 109 -18.22 15.74 -5.21
N TRP A 110 -17.57 14.87 -5.96
CA TRP A 110 -16.72 13.79 -5.45
C TRP A 110 -15.30 13.97 -5.95
N GLN A 111 -14.32 13.64 -5.11
CA GLN A 111 -12.92 13.55 -5.48
C GLN A 111 -12.39 12.15 -5.20
N THR A 112 -11.39 11.72 -5.95
CA THR A 112 -10.70 10.47 -5.64
C THR A 112 -9.22 10.56 -5.95
N GLU A 113 -8.43 9.85 -5.15
CA GLU A 113 -7.00 9.71 -5.36
C GLU A 113 -6.73 8.45 -6.19
N PHE A 114 -6.28 8.62 -7.42
CA PHE A 114 -5.77 7.54 -8.24
C PHE A 114 -4.28 7.35 -8.04
N ILE A 115 -3.90 6.12 -7.67
CA ILE A 115 -2.51 5.68 -7.61
C ILE A 115 -2.28 4.70 -8.76
N ALA A 116 -1.27 5.00 -9.59
CA ALA A 116 -0.84 4.12 -10.67
C ALA A 116 0.67 3.85 -10.62
N CYS A 117 1.06 2.59 -10.79
CA CYS A 117 2.46 2.14 -10.83
C CYS A 117 2.82 1.69 -12.26
N TYR A 118 3.97 2.13 -12.76
CA TYR A 118 4.33 2.03 -14.18
C TYR A 118 5.59 1.18 -14.36
N PHE A 119 5.51 0.16 -15.21
CA PHE A 119 6.58 -0.81 -15.41
C PHE A 119 6.81 -1.13 -16.88
N VAL A 120 8.02 -1.57 -17.24
CA VAL A 120 8.27 -2.28 -18.49
C VAL A 120 7.87 -3.74 -18.30
N LYS A 121 7.06 -4.28 -19.23
CA LYS A 121 6.61 -5.67 -19.18
C LYS A 121 7.79 -6.63 -19.30
N HIS A 122 7.86 -7.61 -18.40
CA HIS A 122 8.82 -8.73 -18.46
C HIS A 122 10.28 -8.26 -18.57
N SER A 123 10.60 -7.13 -17.94
CA SER A 123 11.96 -6.57 -18.02
C SER A 123 12.84 -7.01 -16.86
N GLY A 124 12.28 -7.66 -15.83
CA GLY A 124 13.04 -8.30 -14.77
C GLY A 124 14.07 -9.29 -15.32
N ARG A 125 15.32 -8.84 -15.48
CA ARG A 125 16.46 -9.68 -15.86
C ARG A 125 17.28 -10.06 -14.64
N ASP A 126 17.77 -11.30 -14.63
CA ASP A 126 18.74 -11.86 -13.68
C ASP A 126 18.36 -11.74 -12.18
N GLN A 127 17.16 -12.22 -11.84
CA GLN A 127 16.74 -12.41 -10.45
C GLN A 127 17.42 -13.61 -9.76
N SER A 128 18.18 -14.41 -10.51
CA SER A 128 18.73 -15.69 -10.08
C SER A 128 19.52 -15.58 -8.76
N ARG A 129 20.27 -14.48 -8.60
CA ARG A 129 21.02 -14.20 -7.37
C ARG A 129 20.09 -13.98 -6.17
N ILE A 130 19.08 -13.13 -6.31
CA ILE A 130 18.15 -12.82 -5.22
C ILE A 130 17.27 -14.03 -4.89
N VAL A 131 16.83 -14.77 -5.92
CA VAL A 131 16.09 -16.02 -5.74
C VAL A 131 16.95 -17.02 -4.98
N ALA A 132 18.22 -17.16 -5.33
CA ALA A 132 19.16 -18.02 -4.61
C ALA A 132 19.39 -17.53 -3.17
N ASP A 133 19.53 -16.22 -2.94
CA ASP A 133 19.71 -15.64 -1.60
C ASP A 133 18.49 -15.92 -0.71
N ILE A 134 17.26 -15.71 -1.22
CA ILE A 134 16.02 -16.01 -0.48
C ILE A 134 15.86 -17.52 -0.27
N ALA A 135 16.11 -18.34 -1.30
CA ALA A 135 16.03 -19.79 -1.19
C ALA A 135 17.01 -20.33 -0.13
N HIS A 136 18.23 -19.80 -0.10
CA HIS A 136 19.24 -20.14 0.90
C HIS A 136 18.78 -19.73 2.30
N LYS A 137 18.31 -18.49 2.50
CA LYS A 137 17.79 -18.03 3.80
C LYS A 137 16.59 -18.83 4.29
N LEU A 138 15.83 -19.43 3.39
CA LEU A 138 14.66 -20.25 3.71
C LEU A 138 14.96 -21.75 3.73
N ASN A 139 16.23 -22.15 3.65
CA ASN A 139 16.67 -23.55 3.60
C ASN A 139 15.93 -24.38 2.52
N VAL A 140 15.61 -23.75 1.39
CA VAL A 140 14.99 -24.41 0.25
C VAL A 140 16.06 -25.23 -0.47
N ASN A 141 15.86 -26.54 -0.51
CA ASN A 141 16.75 -27.47 -1.20
C ASN A 141 16.97 -27.05 -2.67
N ALA A 142 18.20 -27.19 -3.17
CA ALA A 142 18.55 -26.82 -4.55
C ALA A 142 17.71 -27.55 -5.61
N GLY A 143 17.20 -28.75 -5.30
CA GLY A 143 16.32 -29.55 -6.16
C GLY A 143 14.83 -29.20 -6.06
N ASP A 144 14.41 -28.33 -5.13
CA ASP A 144 13.01 -27.87 -5.04
C ASP A 144 12.75 -26.73 -6.03
N TYR A 145 12.67 -27.11 -7.31
CA TYR A 145 12.39 -26.20 -8.41
C TYR A 145 11.03 -25.50 -8.26
N ALA A 146 10.04 -26.14 -7.62
CA ALA A 146 8.72 -25.55 -7.45
C ALA A 146 8.75 -24.36 -6.48
N SER A 147 9.48 -24.48 -5.37
CA SER A 147 9.68 -23.39 -4.42
C SER A 147 10.52 -22.26 -5.02
N GLN A 148 11.59 -22.57 -5.75
CA GLN A 148 12.41 -21.55 -6.43
C GLN A 148 11.60 -20.79 -7.49
N GLN A 149 10.80 -21.49 -8.31
CA GLN A 149 9.91 -20.84 -9.28
C GLN A 149 8.88 -19.94 -8.61
N ARG A 150 8.35 -20.35 -7.44
CA ARG A 150 7.41 -19.53 -6.68
C ARG A 150 8.08 -18.26 -6.16
N ILE A 151 9.27 -18.37 -5.58
CA ILE A 151 10.04 -17.20 -5.12
C ILE A 151 10.28 -16.24 -6.29
N ALA A 152 10.74 -16.75 -7.44
CA ALA A 152 10.95 -15.95 -8.64
C ALA A 152 9.67 -15.25 -9.12
N ALA A 153 8.54 -15.97 -9.20
CA ALA A 153 7.26 -15.38 -9.61
C ALA A 153 6.76 -14.29 -8.64
N ARG A 154 7.05 -14.43 -7.34
CA ARG A 154 6.70 -13.42 -6.33
C ARG A 154 7.65 -12.21 -6.36
N LEU A 155 8.89 -12.39 -6.81
CA LEU A 155 9.89 -11.34 -6.98
C LEU A 155 9.76 -10.60 -8.32
N GLU A 156 9.09 -11.16 -9.33
CA GLU A 156 8.92 -10.51 -10.65
C GLU A 156 8.43 -9.05 -10.56
N PRO A 157 7.35 -8.73 -9.80
CA PRO A 157 6.98 -7.36 -9.43
C PRO A 157 8.10 -6.40 -9.02
N PHE A 158 9.13 -6.90 -8.35
CA PHE A 158 10.22 -6.11 -7.78
C PHE A 158 11.38 -5.93 -8.77
N ALA A 159 11.50 -6.82 -9.75
CA ALA A 159 12.57 -6.78 -10.74
C ALA A 159 12.18 -6.02 -12.00
N ASP A 160 10.88 -5.89 -12.27
CA ASP A 160 10.40 -5.12 -13.41
C ASP A 160 10.86 -3.66 -13.32
N THR A 161 11.32 -3.14 -14.45
CA THR A 161 11.92 -1.82 -14.56
C THR A 161 10.83 -0.77 -14.41
N ILE A 162 10.94 0.04 -13.36
CA ILE A 162 10.05 1.17 -13.12
C ILE A 162 10.18 2.21 -14.23
N LEU A 163 9.06 2.81 -14.61
CA LEU A 163 9.00 3.84 -15.64
C LEU A 163 8.79 5.22 -15.01
N ILE A 164 9.79 6.08 -15.11
CA ILE A 164 9.78 7.46 -14.63
C ILE A 164 9.22 8.39 -15.72
N ASN A 165 8.50 9.44 -15.32
CA ASN A 165 7.97 10.48 -16.20
C ASN A 165 7.06 9.90 -17.32
N ARG A 166 6.13 9.02 -16.93
CA ARG A 166 5.10 8.44 -17.81
C ARG A 166 3.69 8.87 -17.44
N THR A 167 2.84 8.98 -18.45
CA THR A 167 1.40 9.21 -18.30
C THR A 167 0.59 8.03 -18.82
N SER A 168 -0.58 7.81 -18.25
CA SER A 168 -1.55 6.82 -18.76
C SER A 168 -2.96 7.43 -18.83
N ARG A 169 -3.85 6.76 -19.56
CA ARG A 169 -5.26 7.15 -19.66
C ARG A 169 -6.12 6.13 -18.94
N ILE A 170 -7.08 6.62 -18.16
CA ILE A 170 -8.10 5.81 -17.50
C ILE A 170 -9.48 6.14 -18.05
N ALA A 171 -10.33 5.13 -18.16
CA ALA A 171 -11.73 5.28 -18.53
C ALA A 171 -12.60 5.12 -17.27
N LEU A 172 -13.33 6.19 -16.95
CA LEU A 172 -14.29 6.24 -15.84
C LEU A 172 -15.72 6.07 -16.41
N PRO A 173 -16.64 5.39 -15.70
CA PRO A 173 -18.00 5.18 -16.19
C PRO A 173 -18.75 6.48 -16.44
N GLY A 174 -19.23 6.68 -17.67
CA GLY A 174 -20.00 7.87 -18.04
C GLY A 174 -19.16 9.16 -18.18
N LEU A 175 -17.84 9.05 -18.12
CA LEU A 175 -16.91 10.18 -18.19
C LEU A 175 -15.94 10.04 -19.36
N GLN A 176 -15.41 11.17 -19.81
CA GLN A 176 -14.28 11.18 -20.76
C GLN A 176 -13.03 10.56 -20.12
N GLN A 177 -12.13 10.05 -20.97
CA GLN A 177 -10.87 9.49 -20.52
C GLN A 177 -10.03 10.53 -19.77
N GLN A 178 -9.65 10.20 -18.53
CA GLN A 178 -8.81 11.05 -17.70
C GLN A 178 -7.34 10.68 -17.87
N SER A 179 -6.44 11.65 -17.69
CA SER A 179 -5.00 11.42 -17.72
C SER A 179 -4.44 11.26 -16.31
N LEU A 180 -3.63 10.23 -16.10
CA LEU A 180 -2.81 10.05 -14.91
C LEU A 180 -1.34 10.36 -15.23
N GLY A 181 -0.57 10.70 -14.20
CA GLY A 181 0.86 11.02 -14.28
C GLY A 181 1.18 12.52 -14.24
N PRO A 182 2.46 12.87 -14.46
CA PRO A 182 3.57 11.95 -14.74
C PRO A 182 3.99 11.10 -13.53
N SER A 183 4.50 9.90 -13.77
CA SER A 183 5.09 9.06 -12.72
C SER A 183 6.39 9.67 -12.16
N ASN A 184 6.58 9.52 -10.85
CA ASN A 184 7.73 10.01 -10.09
C ASN A 184 8.98 9.10 -10.27
N LYS A 185 10.04 9.35 -9.48
CA LYS A 185 11.29 8.57 -9.52
C LYS A 185 11.13 7.09 -9.12
N SER A 186 10.07 6.76 -8.39
CA SER A 186 9.69 5.39 -8.03
C SER A 186 8.78 4.73 -9.08
N GLY A 187 8.45 5.44 -10.16
CA GLY A 187 7.51 4.96 -11.17
C GLY A 187 6.05 4.97 -10.71
N ILE A 188 5.70 5.84 -9.75
CA ILE A 188 4.33 5.97 -9.22
C ILE A 188 3.76 7.33 -9.59
N SER A 189 2.49 7.40 -9.99
CA SER A 189 1.73 8.65 -10.06
C SER A 189 0.59 8.66 -9.06
N THR A 190 0.44 9.78 -8.36
CA THR A 190 -0.71 10.07 -7.50
C THR A 190 -1.43 11.29 -8.07
N ASN A 191 -2.71 11.14 -8.41
CA ASN A 191 -3.53 12.21 -8.97
C ASN A 191 -4.87 12.27 -8.22
N ILE A 192 -5.24 13.45 -7.73
CA ILE A 192 -6.60 13.70 -7.24
C ILE A 192 -7.44 14.19 -8.42
N LEU A 193 -8.54 13.49 -8.72
CA LEU A 193 -9.44 13.82 -9.82
C LEU A 193 -10.85 14.06 -9.30
N ASP A 194 -11.53 15.07 -9.86
CA ASP A 194 -12.95 15.32 -9.64
C ASP A 194 -13.79 14.32 -10.43
N LEU A 195 -14.69 13.63 -9.75
CA LEU A 195 -15.59 12.63 -10.28
C LEU A 195 -17.00 13.22 -10.44
N HIS A 196 -17.37 13.51 -11.69
CA HIS A 196 -18.74 13.88 -12.02
C HIS A 196 -19.54 12.60 -12.30
N LEU A 197 -20.09 12.00 -11.25
CA LEU A 197 -20.78 10.72 -11.36
C LEU A 197 -22.23 10.91 -11.84
N PRO A 198 -22.74 10.05 -12.74
CA PRO A 198 -24.14 10.14 -13.15
C PRO A 198 -25.10 9.98 -11.96
N PRO A 199 -26.31 10.58 -11.97
CA PRO A 199 -27.26 10.56 -10.84
C PRO A 199 -27.59 9.18 -10.27
N ARG A 200 -27.50 8.13 -11.10
CA ARG A 200 -27.65 6.72 -10.67
C ARG A 200 -26.59 6.27 -9.66
N PHE A 201 -25.56 7.06 -9.35
CA PHE A 201 -24.57 6.80 -8.32
C PHE A 201 -24.79 7.63 -7.05
N MET A 202 -25.77 8.56 -7.04
CA MET A 202 -25.99 9.56 -5.98
C MET A 202 -27.06 9.16 -4.93
N ASP A 203 -27.63 7.96 -4.99
CA ASP A 203 -28.66 7.52 -4.02
C ASP A 203 -28.04 6.80 -2.80
N SER A 204 -28.28 7.36 -1.62
CA SER A 204 -27.30 7.57 -0.53
C SER A 204 -27.35 6.56 0.64
N ARG A 205 -27.71 5.30 0.40
CA ARG A 205 -27.89 4.31 1.50
C ARG A 205 -26.93 3.12 1.53
N ARG A 206 -26.03 2.98 0.56
CA ARG A 206 -25.07 1.87 0.49
C ARG A 206 -23.76 2.31 -0.14
N THR A 207 -22.66 1.69 0.28
CA THR A 207 -21.36 1.82 -0.38
C THR A 207 -21.48 1.34 -1.82
N ARG A 208 -21.23 2.23 -2.77
CA ARG A 208 -21.26 1.92 -4.22
C ARG A 208 -19.84 1.82 -4.71
N SER A 209 -19.61 0.93 -5.66
CA SER A 209 -18.32 0.84 -6.34
C SER A 209 -18.49 0.73 -7.85
N PHE A 210 -17.47 1.18 -8.56
CA PHE A 210 -17.42 1.05 -10.01
C PHE A 210 -16.01 0.72 -10.47
N THR A 211 -15.93 0.09 -11.64
CA THR A 211 -14.67 -0.33 -12.24
C THR A 211 -14.05 0.77 -13.08
N VAL A 212 -12.75 0.97 -12.92
CA VAL A 212 -11.92 1.87 -13.72
C VAL A 212 -10.99 1.05 -14.59
N GLN A 213 -10.99 1.36 -15.89
CA GLN A 213 -10.20 0.62 -16.87
C GLN A 213 -8.97 1.42 -17.30
N ASN A 214 -7.83 0.72 -17.39
CA ASN A 214 -6.61 1.20 -18.02
C ASN A 214 -6.19 0.20 -19.11
N SER A 215 -5.96 0.67 -20.33
CA SER A 215 -5.61 -0.19 -21.47
C SER A 215 -4.26 -0.91 -21.31
N CYS A 216 -3.40 -0.44 -20.41
CA CYS A 216 -2.10 -1.03 -20.09
C CYS A 216 -2.14 -1.91 -18.83
N GLN A 217 -3.32 -2.15 -18.24
CA GLN A 217 -3.43 -3.01 -17.06
C GLN A 217 -3.21 -4.48 -17.41
N PRO A 218 -2.35 -5.21 -16.68
CA PRO A 218 -2.12 -6.62 -16.95
C PRO A 218 -3.37 -7.48 -16.74
N LEU A 219 -3.59 -8.48 -17.60
CA LEU A 219 -4.77 -9.36 -17.53
C LEU A 219 -4.89 -10.15 -16.22
N TYR A 220 -3.76 -10.46 -15.58
CA TYR A 220 -3.69 -11.17 -14.32
C TYR A 220 -4.15 -10.34 -13.12
N LEU A 221 -4.22 -9.01 -13.27
CA LEU A 221 -4.68 -8.07 -12.25
C LEU A 221 -6.10 -7.63 -12.61
N PRO A 222 -7.08 -7.75 -11.69
CA PRO A 222 -8.41 -7.20 -11.92
C PRO A 222 -8.35 -5.68 -12.17
N PRO A 223 -9.28 -5.13 -12.96
CA PRO A 223 -9.48 -3.69 -13.06
C PRO A 223 -9.65 -3.05 -11.69
N SER A 224 -9.16 -1.81 -11.54
CA SER A 224 -9.30 -1.05 -10.30
C SER A 224 -10.78 -0.81 -9.98
N THR A 225 -11.09 -0.85 -8.69
CA THR A 225 -12.40 -0.54 -8.13
C THR A 225 -12.31 0.76 -7.36
N THR A 226 -13.17 1.73 -7.72
CA THR A 226 -13.39 2.94 -6.94
C THR A 226 -14.63 2.77 -6.09
N THR A 227 -14.47 2.93 -4.78
CA THR A 227 -15.55 2.85 -3.78
C THR A 227 -15.97 4.26 -3.34
N LEU A 228 -17.26 4.54 -3.25
CA LEU A 228 -17.77 5.84 -2.78
C LEU A 228 -17.97 5.80 -1.27
N ALA A 229 -17.32 6.70 -0.54
CA ALA A 229 -17.52 6.87 0.89
C ALA A 229 -18.01 8.29 1.21
N GLU A 230 -19.27 8.39 1.60
CA GLU A 230 -19.94 9.61 2.10
C GLU A 230 -19.17 10.36 3.20
N GLU A 231 -19.59 11.58 3.52
CA GLU A 231 -18.95 12.41 4.57
C GLU A 231 -19.10 11.81 5.97
N HIS A 232 -20.24 11.16 6.23
CA HIS A 232 -20.60 10.55 7.50
C HIS A 232 -20.66 9.01 7.40
N GLY A 233 -20.61 8.35 8.55
CA GLY A 233 -20.68 6.89 8.66
C GLY A 233 -19.41 6.28 9.25
N TRP A 234 -19.33 4.96 9.21
CA TRP A 234 -18.22 4.21 9.80
C TRP A 234 -17.07 3.98 8.82
N MET A 235 -15.86 3.90 9.35
CA MET A 235 -14.65 3.54 8.62
C MET A 235 -13.84 2.53 9.44
N ILE A 236 -13.30 1.52 8.78
CA ILE A 236 -12.35 0.57 9.38
C ILE A 236 -10.98 0.81 8.75
N ILE A 237 -9.99 1.11 9.59
CA ILE A 237 -8.57 1.13 9.23
C ILE A 237 -7.93 -0.12 9.82
N SER A 238 -7.56 -1.06 8.97
CA SER A 238 -6.99 -2.34 9.33
C SER A 238 -5.55 -2.42 8.89
N ASP A 239 -4.62 -2.74 9.77
CA ASP A 239 -3.33 -3.28 9.34
C ASP A 239 -3.51 -4.64 8.61
N VAL A 240 -2.49 -5.07 7.86
CA VAL A 240 -2.54 -6.32 7.08
C VAL A 240 -1.72 -7.44 7.69
N ASP A 241 -0.43 -7.19 7.89
CA ASP A 241 0.58 -8.20 8.21
C ASP A 241 0.50 -8.55 9.70
N ASP A 242 0.26 -9.82 10.02
CA ASP A 242 -0.10 -10.35 11.34
C ASP A 242 -1.39 -9.83 11.95
N THR A 243 -2.06 -8.83 11.37
CA THR A 243 -3.44 -8.47 11.73
C THR A 243 -4.45 -9.39 11.06
N ILE A 244 -4.46 -9.46 9.72
CA ILE A 244 -5.38 -10.30 8.95
C ILE A 244 -4.67 -11.39 8.14
N LYS A 245 -3.38 -11.22 7.80
CA LYS A 245 -2.54 -12.18 7.08
C LYS A 245 -1.39 -12.67 7.96
N LEU A 246 -1.24 -13.97 8.15
CA LEU A 246 -0.09 -14.52 8.87
C LEU A 246 1.22 -14.19 8.13
N THR A 247 2.15 -13.50 8.80
CA THR A 247 3.40 -13.00 8.21
C THR A 247 4.61 -13.23 9.11
N LEU A 248 4.43 -13.23 10.43
CA LEU A 248 5.51 -13.29 11.41
C LEU A 248 6.52 -12.14 11.20
N SER A 249 5.99 -10.93 11.17
CA SER A 249 6.69 -9.67 10.86
C SER A 249 7.75 -9.27 11.88
N ASN A 250 7.86 -10.02 12.97
CA ASN A 250 8.92 -9.92 13.95
C ASN A 250 10.20 -10.67 13.55
N SER A 251 10.16 -11.58 12.55
CA SER A 251 11.29 -12.35 12.05
C SER A 251 11.52 -12.10 10.56
N ALA A 252 12.78 -11.94 10.15
CA ALA A 252 13.13 -11.85 8.73
C ALA A 252 12.82 -13.15 7.99
N PHE A 253 13.04 -14.31 8.64
CA PHE A 253 12.67 -15.61 8.10
C PHE A 253 11.15 -15.69 7.88
N GLY A 254 10.37 -15.35 8.90
CA GLY A 254 8.90 -15.30 8.84
C GLY A 254 8.39 -14.48 7.65
N ILE A 255 8.86 -13.24 7.52
CA ILE A 255 8.52 -12.34 6.41
C ILE A 255 8.82 -13.01 5.06
N LEU A 256 10.04 -13.55 4.88
CA LEU A 256 10.45 -14.16 3.62
C LEU A 256 9.64 -15.42 3.30
N TYR A 257 9.42 -16.27 4.30
CA TYR A 257 8.68 -17.51 4.20
C TYR A 257 7.22 -17.24 3.79
N HIS A 258 6.53 -16.40 4.56
CA HIS A 258 5.11 -16.10 4.36
C HIS A 258 4.82 -15.16 3.17
N THR A 259 5.82 -14.50 2.62
CA THR A 259 5.64 -13.63 1.45
C THR A 259 6.05 -14.31 0.14
N PHE A 260 7.20 -14.98 0.11
CA PHE A 260 7.80 -15.49 -1.13
C PHE A 260 7.71 -17.00 -1.29
N LEU A 261 7.62 -17.77 -0.20
CA LEU A 261 7.69 -19.22 -0.24
C LEU A 261 6.34 -19.92 -0.05
N ILE A 262 5.42 -19.43 0.77
CA ILE A 262 4.16 -20.15 0.98
C ILE A 262 3.31 -20.23 -0.32
N PRO A 263 2.70 -21.39 -0.64
CA PRO A 263 1.86 -21.52 -1.84
C PRO A 263 0.65 -20.58 -1.83
N SER A 264 0.00 -20.44 -0.66
CA SER A 264 -1.14 -19.57 -0.47
C SER A 264 -0.98 -18.77 0.83
N PRO A 265 -1.16 -17.44 0.80
CA PRO A 265 -1.21 -16.64 2.01
C PRO A 265 -2.35 -17.11 2.92
N LEU A 266 -2.07 -17.17 4.22
CA LEU A 266 -2.97 -17.69 5.23
C LEU A 266 -3.64 -16.52 5.98
N PRO A 267 -4.98 -16.45 6.00
CA PRO A 267 -5.66 -15.49 6.85
C PRO A 267 -5.52 -15.89 8.32
N ILE A 268 -5.44 -14.90 9.22
CA ILE A 268 -5.53 -15.15 10.66
C ILE A 268 -6.91 -15.75 10.96
N ARG A 269 -6.91 -16.85 11.72
CA ARG A 269 -8.13 -17.60 12.03
C ARG A 269 -9.17 -16.69 12.69
N GLY A 270 -10.40 -16.74 12.19
CA GLY A 270 -11.53 -15.94 12.70
C GLY A 270 -11.64 -14.54 12.11
N MET A 271 -10.56 -13.94 11.61
CA MET A 271 -10.59 -12.58 11.05
C MET A 271 -11.52 -12.41 9.84
N PRO A 272 -11.57 -13.32 8.84
CA PRO A 272 -12.53 -13.17 7.75
C PRO A 272 -13.98 -13.13 8.22
N ALA A 273 -14.35 -13.94 9.23
CA ALA A 273 -15.68 -13.95 9.82
C ALA A 273 -15.96 -12.67 10.62
N LEU A 274 -14.99 -12.21 11.42
CA LEU A 274 -15.08 -10.92 12.11
C LEU A 274 -15.31 -9.78 11.12
N TYR A 275 -14.53 -9.69 10.03
CA TYR A 275 -14.66 -8.57 9.09
C TYR A 275 -15.98 -8.59 8.33
N SER A 276 -16.49 -9.78 8.00
CA SER A 276 -17.84 -9.93 7.46
C SER A 276 -18.91 -9.49 8.46
N HIS A 277 -18.73 -9.79 9.75
CA HIS A 277 -19.62 -9.33 10.82
C HIS A 277 -19.57 -7.81 10.99
N LEU A 278 -18.37 -7.24 11.04
CA LEU A 278 -18.15 -5.79 11.13
C LEU A 278 -18.78 -5.05 9.94
N GLN A 279 -18.67 -5.59 8.73
CA GLN A 279 -19.34 -5.01 7.56
C GLN A 279 -20.85 -4.90 7.75
N ASN A 280 -21.47 -5.92 8.36
CA ASN A 280 -22.92 -5.95 8.58
C ASN A 280 -23.35 -4.98 9.70
N ILE A 281 -22.71 -5.05 10.88
CA ILE A 281 -23.15 -4.26 12.05
C ILE A 281 -22.84 -2.76 11.91
N LEU A 282 -21.86 -2.40 11.07
CA LEU A 282 -21.50 -1.01 10.78
C LEU A 282 -22.20 -0.46 9.53
N HIS A 283 -23.14 -1.22 8.95
CA HIS A 283 -23.90 -0.85 7.76
C HIS A 283 -23.01 -0.48 6.55
N ASP A 284 -22.12 -1.41 6.18
CA ASP A 284 -21.22 -1.32 5.02
C ASP A 284 -20.20 -0.16 5.12
N PRO A 285 -19.30 -0.19 6.13
CA PRO A 285 -18.33 0.87 6.38
C PRO A 285 -17.29 0.95 5.26
N ALA A 286 -16.62 2.10 5.14
CA ALA A 286 -15.46 2.22 4.27
C ALA A 286 -14.27 1.45 4.85
N PHE A 287 -13.69 0.52 4.10
CA PHE A 287 -12.51 -0.25 4.52
C PHE A 287 -11.22 0.32 3.92
N PHE A 288 -10.21 0.47 4.78
CA PHE A 288 -8.83 0.82 4.41
C PHE A 288 -7.88 -0.20 5.02
N TYR A 289 -7.14 -0.90 4.16
CA TYR A 289 -6.10 -1.83 4.55
C TYR A 289 -4.74 -1.11 4.51
N LEU A 290 -4.17 -0.82 5.66
CA LEU A 290 -2.95 -0.03 5.84
C LEU A 290 -1.74 -0.93 6.09
N SER A 291 -1.00 -1.29 5.05
CA SER A 291 0.19 -2.14 5.17
C SER A 291 1.47 -1.34 5.00
N ALA A 292 2.49 -1.68 5.79
CA ALA A 292 3.86 -1.21 5.62
C ALA A 292 4.59 -1.90 4.44
N SER A 293 3.91 -2.76 3.69
CA SER A 293 4.45 -3.40 2.49
C SER A 293 4.69 -2.40 1.34
N PRO A 294 5.73 -2.62 0.50
CA PRO A 294 5.92 -1.84 -0.72
C PRO A 294 4.81 -2.13 -1.74
N TYR A 295 4.53 -1.16 -2.62
CA TYR A 295 3.50 -1.28 -3.66
C TYR A 295 3.70 -2.49 -4.60
N ASN A 296 4.93 -3.02 -4.74
CA ASN A 296 5.21 -4.23 -5.52
C ASN A 296 4.43 -5.46 -5.01
N LEU A 297 4.03 -5.46 -3.73
CA LEU A 297 3.17 -6.51 -3.17
C LEU A 297 1.68 -6.31 -3.44
N TYR A 298 1.27 -5.25 -4.15
CA TYR A 298 -0.15 -5.01 -4.44
C TYR A 298 -0.84 -6.21 -5.10
N PRO A 299 -0.33 -6.83 -6.19
CA PRO A 299 -0.99 -8.00 -6.78
C PRO A 299 -1.06 -9.21 -5.83
N PHE A 300 -0.07 -9.37 -4.95
CA PHE A 300 -0.03 -10.43 -3.94
C PHE A 300 -1.12 -10.23 -2.88
N LEU A 301 -1.15 -9.04 -2.27
CA LEU A 301 -2.07 -8.69 -1.19
C LEU A 301 -3.51 -8.54 -1.70
N HIS A 302 -3.73 -7.96 -2.88
CA HIS A 302 -5.05 -7.87 -3.50
C HIS A 302 -5.63 -9.27 -3.77
N ARG A 303 -4.80 -10.22 -4.22
CA ARG A 303 -5.23 -11.62 -4.38
C ARG A 303 -5.54 -12.32 -3.07
N PHE A 304 -4.80 -12.00 -2.00
CA PHE A 304 -5.09 -12.49 -0.66
C PHE A 304 -6.44 -11.98 -0.15
N LEU A 305 -6.72 -10.69 -0.31
CA LEU A 305 -8.00 -10.09 0.11
C LEU A 305 -9.18 -10.61 -0.71
N TYR A 306 -9.01 -10.69 -2.04
CA TYR A 306 -10.10 -10.94 -2.99
C TYR A 306 -9.82 -12.12 -3.94
N PRO A 307 -9.58 -13.33 -3.42
CA PRO A 307 -9.20 -14.48 -4.24
C PRO A 307 -10.26 -14.86 -5.29
N HIS A 308 -11.53 -14.52 -5.05
CA HIS A 308 -12.64 -14.77 -5.97
C HIS A 308 -12.54 -13.96 -7.27
N MET A 309 -11.94 -12.76 -7.25
CA MET A 309 -11.77 -11.93 -8.45
C MET A 309 -10.77 -12.53 -9.46
N TYR A 310 -9.86 -13.39 -8.99
CA TYR A 310 -8.86 -14.05 -9.82
C TYR A 310 -9.34 -15.42 -10.36
N ARG A 311 -10.26 -16.10 -9.66
CA ARG A 311 -10.80 -17.41 -10.08
C ARG A 311 -11.59 -17.35 -11.40
N ARG A 312 -12.39 -16.29 -11.61
CA ARG A 312 -13.21 -16.12 -12.83
C ARG A 312 -12.40 -15.90 -14.11
N ARG A 313 -11.11 -15.55 -14.01
CA ARG A 313 -10.26 -15.24 -15.17
C ARG A 313 -9.41 -16.43 -15.66
N LEU A 314 -9.27 -17.48 -14.85
CA LEU A 314 -8.49 -18.69 -15.18
C LEU A 314 -9.33 -19.80 -15.82
N SER A 315 -10.65 -19.63 -15.94
CA SER A 315 -11.53 -20.60 -16.59
C SER A 315 -11.53 -20.38 -18.11
N SER A 316 -10.75 -21.17 -18.84
CA SER A 316 -10.90 -21.30 -20.29
C SER A 316 -12.28 -21.91 -20.63
N PRO A 317 -12.91 -21.55 -21.76
CA PRO A 317 -14.18 -22.16 -22.19
C PRO A 317 -14.12 -23.70 -22.30
N ARG A 318 -12.93 -24.27 -22.55
CA ARG A 318 -12.73 -25.73 -22.62
C ARG A 318 -12.81 -26.43 -21.25
N SER A 319 -12.62 -25.72 -20.15
CA SER A 319 -12.64 -26.30 -18.79
C SER A 319 -14.05 -26.48 -18.24
N GLN A 320 -15.06 -25.82 -18.83
CA GLN A 320 -16.45 -25.88 -18.35
C GLN A 320 -17.17 -27.18 -18.76
N GLN A 321 -16.79 -27.80 -19.88
CA GLN A 321 -17.42 -29.05 -20.33
C GLN A 321 -16.95 -30.30 -19.55
N GLN A 322 -15.82 -30.25 -18.83
CA GLN A 322 -15.31 -31.38 -18.04
C GLN A 322 -15.65 -31.30 -16.54
N GLN A 323 -16.24 -30.22 -16.05
CA GLN A 323 -16.56 -30.05 -14.62
C GLN A 323 -17.92 -30.63 -14.19
N HIS A 324 -18.76 -31.10 -15.12
CA HIS A 324 -20.08 -31.65 -14.79
C HIS A 324 -20.07 -33.00 -14.04
N HIS A 325 -18.91 -33.62 -13.77
CA HIS A 325 -18.85 -34.96 -13.14
C HIS A 325 -17.91 -35.12 -11.94
N ARG A 326 -17.46 -34.05 -11.28
CA ARG A 326 -16.74 -34.17 -10.00
C ARG A 326 -17.61 -33.70 -8.83
N ARG A 327 -18.05 -34.66 -8.00
CA ARG A 327 -18.64 -34.39 -6.67
C ARG A 327 -17.68 -33.47 -5.91
N ALA A 328 -18.21 -32.38 -5.37
CA ALA A 328 -17.44 -31.40 -4.61
C ALA A 328 -16.76 -32.09 -3.42
N SER A 329 -15.43 -32.08 -3.39
CA SER A 329 -14.64 -32.48 -2.21
C SER A 329 -14.99 -31.56 -1.03
N PRO A 330 -15.04 -32.04 0.23
CA PRO A 330 -15.40 -31.23 1.41
C PRO A 330 -14.58 -29.95 1.60
N ASP A 331 -13.37 -29.87 1.03
CA ASP A 331 -12.53 -28.66 1.07
C ASP A 331 -13.10 -27.44 0.33
N HIS A 332 -14.07 -27.61 -0.56
CA HIS A 332 -14.70 -26.49 -1.28
C HIS A 332 -15.56 -25.60 -0.38
N LEU A 333 -15.99 -26.10 0.78
CA LEU A 333 -16.80 -25.34 1.75
C LEU A 333 -15.95 -24.51 2.73
N ARG A 334 -14.62 -24.67 2.74
CA ARG A 334 -13.70 -23.87 3.59
C ARG A 334 -13.29 -22.52 2.98
N THR A 335 -13.75 -22.17 1.77
CA THR A 335 -13.23 -21.02 0.98
C THR A 335 -14.27 -19.96 0.62
N SER A 336 -15.25 -19.67 1.49
CA SER A 336 -16.31 -18.69 1.22
C SER A 336 -16.23 -17.36 1.99
N LEU A 337 -15.21 -17.10 2.81
CA LEU A 337 -15.05 -15.81 3.48
C LEU A 337 -13.86 -15.05 2.88
N SER A 338 -14.14 -14.14 1.93
CA SER A 338 -13.20 -13.10 1.51
C SER A 338 -13.35 -11.87 2.40
N PHE A 339 -12.31 -11.05 2.47
CA PHE A 339 -12.40 -9.77 3.17
C PHE A 339 -13.30 -8.78 2.41
N PRO A 340 -13.99 -7.86 3.11
CA PRO A 340 -14.75 -6.78 2.48
C PRO A 340 -13.90 -5.94 1.53
N MET A 341 -14.50 -5.45 0.45
CA MET A 341 -13.78 -4.57 -0.49
C MET A 341 -13.36 -3.28 0.21
N GLY A 342 -12.12 -2.87 -0.02
CA GLY A 342 -11.51 -1.70 0.59
C GLY A 342 -10.23 -1.28 -0.11
N THR A 343 -9.79 -0.06 0.18
CA THR A 343 -8.57 0.54 -0.38
C THR A 343 -7.34 0.00 0.32
N LEU A 344 -6.40 -0.56 -0.45
CA LEU A 344 -5.12 -1.06 0.07
C LEU A 344 -4.05 0.04 -0.04
N LEU A 345 -3.66 0.60 1.12
CA LEU A 345 -2.64 1.63 1.25
C LEU A 345 -1.27 1.00 1.46
N LEU A 346 -0.35 1.23 0.52
CA LEU A 346 1.00 0.67 0.47
C LEU A 346 2.06 1.76 0.44
N ARG A 347 3.29 1.40 0.83
CA ARG A 347 4.43 2.32 0.83
C ARG A 347 5.00 2.52 -0.57
N ASP A 348 5.37 3.77 -0.83
CA ASP A 348 6.35 4.12 -1.86
C ASP A 348 7.75 3.82 -1.30
N ALA A 349 8.19 2.57 -1.43
CA ALA A 349 9.53 2.14 -1.04
C ALA A 349 10.25 1.57 -2.26
N SER A 350 11.43 2.11 -2.57
CA SER A 350 12.30 1.61 -3.64
C SER A 350 13.20 0.51 -3.13
N TRP A 351 13.46 -0.49 -3.96
CA TRP A 351 14.31 -1.60 -3.61
C TRP A 351 15.55 -1.73 -4.49
N GLN A 352 16.66 -2.20 -3.89
CA GLN A 352 17.93 -2.44 -4.61
C GLN A 352 18.56 -3.82 -4.29
N ASN A 353 18.34 -4.39 -3.09
CA ASN A 353 18.90 -5.69 -2.65
C ASN A 353 18.19 -6.25 -1.40
N LEU A 354 18.34 -7.54 -1.07
CA LEU A 354 17.57 -8.23 0.00
C LEU A 354 17.54 -7.48 1.34
N ALA A 355 18.66 -6.90 1.75
CA ALA A 355 18.72 -6.06 2.94
C ALA A 355 17.74 -4.88 2.84
N GLY A 356 17.77 -4.11 1.75
CA GLY A 356 16.82 -3.04 1.50
C GLY A 356 15.34 -3.47 1.49
N LEU A 357 15.04 -4.77 1.27
CA LEU A 357 13.66 -5.28 1.26
C LEU A 357 13.18 -5.31 2.69
N LEU A 358 13.96 -5.99 3.51
CA LEU A 358 13.69 -6.18 4.93
C LEU A 358 13.70 -4.83 5.65
N THR A 359 14.64 -3.94 5.33
CA THR A 359 14.65 -2.56 5.84
C THR A 359 13.36 -1.81 5.46
N SER A 360 12.92 -1.91 4.21
CA SER A 360 11.67 -1.25 3.78
C SER A 360 10.42 -1.78 4.49
N LEU A 361 10.45 -3.04 4.93
CA LEU A 361 9.36 -3.70 5.64
C LEU A 361 9.37 -3.45 7.15
N THR A 362 10.47 -2.94 7.71
CA THR A 362 10.67 -2.85 9.17
C THR A 362 10.93 -1.44 9.68
N GLN A 363 11.46 -0.52 8.87
CA GLN A 363 11.83 0.83 9.31
C GLN A 363 10.80 1.90 8.92
N GLY A 364 10.58 2.87 9.82
CA GLY A 364 9.72 4.04 9.57
C GLY A 364 8.22 3.73 9.48
N ILE A 365 7.79 2.58 10.04
CA ILE A 365 6.40 2.10 9.96
C ILE A 365 5.45 3.08 10.67
N GLN A 366 5.76 3.51 11.88
CA GLN A 366 4.92 4.42 12.67
C GLN A 366 4.63 5.72 11.91
N ASN A 367 5.67 6.43 11.45
CA ASN A 367 5.53 7.69 10.73
C ASN A 367 4.70 7.54 9.45
N TYR A 368 4.89 6.44 8.72
CA TYR A 368 4.09 6.12 7.53
C TYR A 368 2.61 5.94 7.89
N LYS A 369 2.29 5.14 8.92
CA LYS A 369 0.90 4.90 9.34
C LYS A 369 0.22 6.19 9.77
N ILE A 370 0.88 7.02 10.58
CA ILE A 370 0.35 8.31 11.03
C ILE A 370 0.12 9.26 9.85
N SER A 371 1.06 9.34 8.90
CA SER A 371 0.91 10.19 7.70
C SER A 371 -0.28 9.78 6.85
N ARG A 372 -0.46 8.47 6.62
CA ARG A 372 -1.62 7.95 5.86
C ARG A 372 -2.93 8.21 6.60
N MET A 373 -2.97 8.02 7.92
CA MET A 373 -4.17 8.29 8.71
C MET A 373 -4.48 9.79 8.78
N ALA A 374 -3.48 10.67 8.72
CA ALA A 374 -3.68 12.12 8.58
C ALA A 374 -4.37 12.49 7.26
N GLU A 375 -3.97 11.85 6.15
CA GLU A 375 -4.62 12.02 4.84
C GLU A 375 -6.06 11.49 4.86
N LEU A 376 -6.32 10.37 5.55
CA LEU A 376 -7.69 9.86 5.72
C LEU A 376 -8.55 10.79 6.58
N HIS A 377 -8.02 11.33 7.68
CA HIS A 377 -8.72 12.29 8.52
C HIS A 377 -9.06 13.57 7.76
N SER A 378 -8.15 14.08 6.91
CA SER A 378 -8.45 15.30 6.15
C SER A 378 -9.56 15.10 5.11
N ARG A 379 -9.73 13.88 4.60
CA ARG A 379 -10.79 13.52 3.63
C ARG A 379 -12.12 13.14 4.29
N TRP A 380 -12.08 12.53 5.48
CA TRP A 380 -13.26 12.08 6.22
C TRP A 380 -13.19 12.46 7.72
N PRO A 381 -13.20 13.76 8.06
CA PRO A 381 -13.09 14.20 9.46
C PRO A 381 -14.34 13.85 10.29
N HIS A 382 -15.49 13.67 9.64
CA HIS A 382 -16.79 13.43 10.29
C HIS A 382 -17.18 11.94 10.39
N ARG A 383 -16.34 11.03 9.89
CA ARG A 383 -16.56 9.59 10.02
C ARG A 383 -16.12 9.09 11.39
N LYS A 384 -16.79 8.03 11.86
CA LYS A 384 -16.45 7.29 13.07
C LYS A 384 -15.49 6.16 12.70
N VAL A 385 -14.30 6.13 13.31
CA VAL A 385 -13.21 5.22 12.90
C VAL A 385 -12.99 4.10 13.90
N ILE A 386 -12.79 2.88 13.39
CA ILE A 386 -12.27 1.75 14.13
C ILE A 386 -10.91 1.36 13.55
N CYS A 387 -9.90 1.28 14.40
CA CYS A 387 -8.56 0.81 14.04
C CYS A 387 -8.37 -0.64 14.51
N ILE A 388 -7.85 -1.51 13.64
CA ILE A 388 -7.52 -2.89 13.96
C ILE A 388 -6.07 -3.15 13.53
N GLY A 389 -5.21 -3.54 14.47
CA GLY A 389 -3.82 -3.83 14.21
C GLY A 389 -3.28 -4.96 15.07
N ASP A 390 -1.96 -5.09 15.13
CA ASP A 390 -1.29 -6.17 15.84
C ASP A 390 -0.15 -5.70 16.75
N SER A 391 0.33 -6.59 17.61
CA SER A 391 1.41 -6.28 18.56
C SER A 391 2.82 -6.46 18.00
N SER A 392 3.01 -7.02 16.80
CA SER A 392 4.35 -7.29 16.26
C SER A 392 5.07 -6.04 15.77
N GLN A 393 4.33 -5.02 15.30
CA GLN A 393 4.84 -3.74 14.81
C GLN A 393 4.39 -2.56 15.70
N THR A 394 4.41 -1.33 15.18
CA THR A 394 4.19 -0.07 15.92
C THR A 394 2.73 0.37 15.96
N ASP A 395 1.78 -0.56 15.85
CA ASP A 395 0.35 -0.24 15.75
C ASP A 395 -0.21 0.34 17.03
N PRO A 396 0.13 -0.18 18.24
CA PRO A 396 -0.28 0.45 19.49
C PRO A 396 0.14 1.92 19.54
N GLU A 397 1.40 2.21 19.24
CA GLU A 397 1.97 3.54 19.31
C GLU A 397 1.38 4.48 18.23
N ALA A 398 1.26 4.00 16.99
CA ALA A 398 0.70 4.78 15.89
C ALA A 398 -0.77 5.12 16.13
N TYR A 399 -1.59 4.14 16.53
CA TYR A 399 -3.02 4.38 16.76
C TYR A 399 -3.27 5.25 18.00
N ALA A 400 -2.48 5.09 19.08
CA ALA A 400 -2.56 5.98 20.23
C ALA A 400 -2.23 7.44 19.86
N GLU A 401 -1.21 7.65 19.02
CA GLU A 401 -0.86 8.99 18.54
C GLU A 401 -2.00 9.62 17.71
N VAL A 402 -2.63 8.84 16.83
CA VAL A 402 -3.79 9.28 16.05
C VAL A 402 -4.97 9.66 16.95
N VAL A 403 -5.30 8.84 17.95
CA VAL A 403 -6.38 9.13 18.92
C VAL A 403 -6.11 10.45 19.65
N LYS A 404 -4.87 10.66 20.11
CA LYS A 404 -4.46 11.90 20.80
C LYS A 404 -4.52 13.12 19.88
N ARG A 405 -4.16 12.94 18.61
CA ARG A 405 -4.09 14.04 17.63
C ARG A 405 -5.47 14.51 17.17
N TRP A 406 -6.44 13.60 17.07
CA TRP A 406 -7.82 13.91 16.68
C TRP A 406 -8.82 13.25 17.64
N PRO A 407 -9.00 13.82 18.84
CA PRO A 407 -9.94 13.30 19.84
C PRO A 407 -11.35 13.16 19.27
N GLY A 408 -11.99 12.02 19.51
CA GLY A 408 -13.36 11.75 19.07
C GLY A 408 -13.51 11.18 17.66
N TRP A 409 -12.46 11.22 16.82
CA TRP A 409 -12.50 10.62 15.47
C TRP A 409 -12.42 9.09 15.52
N VAL A 410 -11.44 8.57 16.26
CA VAL A 410 -11.27 7.13 16.51
C VAL A 410 -12.14 6.73 17.69
N LYS A 411 -13.09 5.82 17.45
CA LYS A 411 -14.04 5.30 18.43
C LYS A 411 -13.59 3.98 19.07
N GLY A 412 -12.68 3.26 18.42
CA GLY A 412 -12.17 1.98 18.92
C GLY A 412 -10.82 1.63 18.30
N VAL A 413 -9.89 1.13 19.12
CA VAL A 413 -8.59 0.59 18.71
C VAL A 413 -8.47 -0.84 19.22
N PHE A 414 -8.24 -1.79 18.32
CA PHE A 414 -8.13 -3.21 18.66
C PHE A 414 -6.75 -3.73 18.25
N ILE A 415 -5.97 -4.20 19.22
CA ILE A 415 -4.63 -4.74 18.99
C ILE A 415 -4.64 -6.25 19.20
N ARG A 416 -4.33 -7.00 18.15
CA ARG A 416 -4.18 -8.45 18.24
C ARG A 416 -2.83 -8.81 18.86
N LYS A 417 -2.80 -9.63 19.92
CA LYS A 417 -1.54 -10.23 20.38
C LYS A 417 -1.05 -11.25 19.34
N VAL A 418 0.14 -11.02 18.80
CA VAL A 418 0.83 -11.96 17.91
C VAL A 418 1.58 -12.99 18.78
N PRO A 419 1.30 -14.30 18.66
CA PRO A 419 2.04 -15.31 19.40
C PRO A 419 3.55 -15.17 19.16
N VAL A 420 4.32 -15.30 20.24
CA VAL A 420 5.78 -15.49 20.11
C VAL A 420 5.98 -16.89 19.57
N VAL A 421 6.64 -17.01 18.42
CA VAL A 421 7.06 -18.30 17.88
C VAL A 421 8.50 -18.48 18.29
N ASP A 422 8.75 -19.46 19.17
CA ASP A 422 10.11 -19.95 19.42
C ASP A 422 10.55 -20.68 18.16
N GLU A 423 11.36 -20.04 17.33
CA GLU A 423 11.98 -20.73 16.20
C GLU A 423 13.07 -21.64 16.78
N ASP A 424 12.80 -22.95 16.85
CA ASP A 424 13.79 -24.00 17.10
C ASP A 424 14.89 -23.93 16.02
N GLY A 425 15.98 -23.21 16.33
CA GLY A 425 17.35 -23.40 15.84
C GLY A 425 17.60 -23.60 14.33
N ASP A 426 17.95 -22.52 13.64
CA ASP A 426 18.89 -22.55 12.50
C ASP A 426 19.64 -21.22 12.27
N GLY A 427 20.32 -20.71 13.31
CA GLY A 427 21.56 -19.94 13.13
C GLY A 427 21.51 -18.65 12.32
N LEU A 428 20.34 -18.02 12.13
CA LEU A 428 20.26 -16.63 11.69
C LEU A 428 20.51 -15.71 12.89
N GLU A 429 21.77 -15.63 13.33
CA GLU A 429 22.28 -14.58 14.20
C GLU A 429 22.30 -13.24 13.44
N ASP A 430 21.14 -12.72 13.03
CA ASP A 430 21.04 -11.34 12.57
C ASP A 430 20.81 -10.46 13.81
N GLU A 431 21.95 -9.99 14.33
CA GLU A 431 22.17 -8.79 15.13
C GLU A 431 21.04 -8.37 16.07
N VAL A 432 21.39 -8.40 17.35
CA VAL A 432 20.82 -7.64 18.46
C VAL A 432 20.65 -6.16 18.05
N ALA A 433 19.61 -5.87 17.26
CA ALA A 433 19.09 -4.53 17.12
C ALA A 433 18.40 -4.23 18.44
N GLU A 434 19.03 -3.34 19.20
CA GLU A 434 18.64 -2.84 20.52
C GLU A 434 17.10 -2.84 20.72
N GLY A 435 16.62 -3.61 21.70
CA GLY A 435 15.25 -3.47 22.23
C GLY A 435 14.24 -4.58 21.93
N ARG A 436 14.62 -5.70 21.29
CA ARG A 436 13.68 -6.80 20.96
C ARG A 436 13.64 -7.91 22.02
N ASN A 437 13.00 -7.65 23.17
CA ASN A 437 12.47 -8.74 23.99
C ASN A 437 11.12 -9.19 23.38
N PRO A 438 10.96 -10.45 22.90
CA PRO A 438 9.68 -10.95 22.38
C PRO A 438 8.54 -10.81 23.39
N GLU A 439 8.83 -10.97 24.68
CA GLU A 439 7.86 -10.79 25.77
C GLU A 439 7.42 -9.33 25.90
N TRP A 440 8.32 -8.37 25.66
CA TRP A 440 8.00 -6.94 25.67
C TRP A 440 6.97 -6.57 24.61
N LYS A 441 7.01 -7.18 23.42
CA LYS A 441 6.05 -6.85 22.35
C LYS A 441 4.60 -7.11 22.76
N ASN A 442 4.37 -8.10 23.62
CA ASN A 442 3.06 -8.50 24.13
C ASN A 442 2.84 -8.10 25.59
N SER A 443 3.74 -7.31 26.19
CA SER A 443 3.65 -6.92 27.60
C SER A 443 2.54 -5.89 27.79
N ASP A 444 1.81 -6.04 28.89
CA ASP A 444 0.80 -5.04 29.27
C ASP A 444 1.46 -3.68 29.53
N GLU A 445 2.70 -3.66 30.05
CA GLU A 445 3.48 -2.43 30.23
C GLU A 445 3.67 -1.65 28.92
N ARG A 446 3.99 -2.32 27.81
CA ARG A 446 4.14 -1.66 26.50
C ARG A 446 2.81 -1.05 26.07
N PHE A 447 1.71 -1.79 26.18
CA PHE A 447 0.40 -1.29 25.75
C PHE A 447 -0.05 -0.10 26.61
N GLU A 448 0.06 -0.20 27.94
CA GLU A 448 -0.28 0.91 28.84
C GLU A 448 0.60 2.15 28.57
N LYS A 449 1.89 1.96 28.27
CA LYS A 449 2.79 3.05 27.85
C LYS A 449 2.38 3.66 26.51
N ALA A 450 2.08 2.84 25.50
CA ALA A 450 1.67 3.34 24.18
C ALA A 450 0.39 4.18 24.26
N PHE A 451 -0.60 3.70 25.02
CA PHE A 451 -1.90 4.33 25.22
C PHE A 451 -1.96 5.27 26.44
N GLU A 452 -0.82 5.68 27.00
CA GLU A 452 -0.79 6.63 28.12
C GLU A 452 -1.53 7.92 27.75
N GLY A 453 -2.53 8.32 28.54
CA GLY A 453 -3.37 9.49 28.25
C GLY A 453 -4.47 9.26 27.22
N VAL A 454 -4.68 8.02 26.75
CA VAL A 454 -5.86 7.61 25.98
C VAL A 454 -6.85 6.93 26.91
N GLU A 455 -8.13 7.28 26.81
CA GLU A 455 -9.17 6.67 27.65
C GLU A 455 -9.22 5.14 27.43
N ARG A 456 -9.31 4.38 28.54
CA ARG A 456 -9.22 2.91 28.52
C ARG A 456 -10.34 2.23 27.73
N ASN A 457 -11.48 2.89 27.63
CA ASN A 457 -12.65 2.51 26.85
C ASN A 457 -12.48 2.69 25.33
N ILE A 458 -11.40 3.28 24.84
CA ILE A 458 -11.16 3.46 23.40
C ILE A 458 -10.32 2.30 22.86
N TRP A 459 -9.51 1.63 23.67
CA TRP A 459 -8.55 0.63 23.18
C TRP A 459 -8.64 -0.70 23.92
N LYS A 460 -8.44 -1.79 23.17
CA LYS A 460 -8.47 -3.15 23.69
C LYS A 460 -7.44 -4.04 22.99
N VAL A 461 -6.78 -4.87 23.78
CA VAL A 461 -5.92 -5.95 23.30
C VAL A 461 -6.75 -7.24 23.26
N PHE A 462 -6.59 -8.05 22.21
CA PHE A 462 -7.36 -9.28 22.03
C PHE A 462 -6.53 -10.42 21.43
N GLU A 463 -7.00 -11.65 21.66
CA GLU A 463 -6.47 -12.87 21.04
C GLU A 463 -7.52 -13.55 20.18
N ALA A 464 -8.78 -13.61 20.66
CA ALA A 464 -9.92 -14.15 19.94
C ALA A 464 -10.65 -13.05 19.15
N PRO A 465 -10.79 -13.14 17.81
CA PRO A 465 -11.49 -12.15 17.00
C PRO A 465 -12.95 -11.89 17.42
N ASP A 466 -13.64 -12.89 17.97
CA ASP A 466 -15.04 -12.77 18.41
C ASP A 466 -15.24 -11.72 19.53
N ASP A 467 -14.19 -11.45 20.32
CA ASP A 467 -14.22 -10.41 21.36
C ASP A 467 -14.35 -9.01 20.78
N VAL A 468 -13.75 -8.78 19.59
CA VAL A 468 -13.83 -7.51 18.88
C VAL A 468 -15.26 -7.27 18.41
N GLY A 469 -15.91 -8.28 17.82
CA GLY A 469 -17.28 -8.18 17.32
C GLY A 469 -18.27 -7.73 18.40
N ARG A 470 -18.25 -8.40 19.57
CA ARG A 470 -19.10 -8.05 20.72
C ARG A 470 -18.85 -6.64 21.26
N TRP A 471 -17.62 -6.17 21.17
CA TRP A 471 -17.27 -4.83 21.63
C TRP A 471 -17.77 -3.75 20.66
N VAL A 472 -17.58 -3.98 19.36
CA VAL A 472 -18.07 -3.06 18.32
C VAL A 472 -19.59 -2.95 18.35
N GLU A 473 -20.32 -4.04 18.59
CA GLU A 473 -21.79 -3.97 18.77
C GLU A 473 -22.20 -3.01 19.90
N LYS A 474 -21.52 -3.08 21.06
CA LYS A 474 -21.78 -2.18 22.18
C LYS A 474 -21.40 -0.74 21.84
N LEU A 475 -20.29 -0.53 21.14
CA LEU A 475 -19.85 0.77 20.67
C LEU A 475 -20.88 1.41 19.73
N VAL A 476 -21.38 0.65 18.77
CA VAL A 476 -22.40 1.11 17.81
C VAL A 476 -23.69 1.51 18.53
N GLN A 477 -24.14 0.71 19.50
CA GLN A 477 -25.31 1.03 20.31
C GLN A 477 -25.12 2.32 21.14
N HIS A 478 -23.92 2.51 21.70
CA HIS A 478 -23.58 3.71 22.44
C HIS A 478 -23.60 4.95 21.53
N GLU A 479 -22.91 4.89 20.39
CA GLU A 479 -22.84 5.99 19.43
C GLU A 479 -24.23 6.35 18.87
N ALA A 480 -25.10 5.37 18.63
CA ALA A 480 -26.47 5.62 18.20
C ALA A 480 -27.29 6.37 19.26
N ARG A 481 -27.05 6.14 20.56
CA ARG A 481 -27.70 6.89 21.65
C ARG A 481 -27.19 8.31 21.75
N VAL A 482 -25.87 8.51 21.62
CA VAL A 482 -25.25 9.84 21.60
C VAL A 482 -25.80 10.69 20.44
N ASP A 483 -25.93 10.09 19.26
CA ASP A 483 -26.51 10.75 18.08
C ASP A 483 -27.99 11.11 18.31
N ALA A 484 -28.77 10.21 18.94
CA ALA A 484 -30.20 10.43 19.22
C ALA A 484 -30.47 11.54 20.27
N ASN A 485 -29.57 11.70 21.24
CA ASN A 485 -29.68 12.72 22.29
C ASN A 485 -29.16 14.12 21.86
N GLY A 486 -28.84 14.30 20.57
CA GLY A 486 -28.41 15.60 20.03
C GLY A 486 -27.09 16.12 20.61
N GLY A 487 -26.21 15.23 21.08
CA GLY A 487 -24.94 15.60 21.72
C GLY A 487 -25.10 16.39 23.04
N ARG A 488 -26.30 16.42 23.64
CA ARG A 488 -26.61 17.18 24.87
C ARG A 488 -26.57 16.35 26.15
N ASP A 489 -25.88 15.20 26.16
CA ASP A 489 -25.47 14.63 27.43
C ASP A 489 -24.28 15.44 27.95
N GLY A 490 -24.59 16.50 28.71
CA GLY A 490 -23.70 17.07 29.71
C GLY A 490 -23.50 16.08 30.86
N ASP A 491 -23.08 14.86 30.55
CA ASP A 491 -22.64 13.88 31.54
C ASP A 491 -21.13 14.00 31.66
N ASP A 492 -20.75 14.44 32.85
CA ASP A 492 -19.41 14.70 33.34
C ASP A 492 -18.54 13.44 33.20
N GLY A 493 -17.93 13.24 32.01
CA GLY A 493 -16.88 12.25 31.77
C GLY A 493 -17.15 10.85 32.34
N ARG A 494 -18.41 10.37 32.39
CA ARG A 494 -18.72 9.02 32.86
C ARG A 494 -18.32 8.01 31.80
N VAL A 495 -17.02 7.69 31.89
CA VAL A 495 -16.29 6.53 31.38
C VAL A 495 -17.23 5.42 30.93
N PHE A 496 -17.18 5.10 29.63
CA PHE A 496 -17.72 3.86 29.05
C PHE A 496 -16.95 2.67 29.67
N SER A 497 -17.26 2.31 30.91
CA SER A 497 -16.69 1.13 31.55
C SER A 497 -17.50 -0.07 31.11
N VAL A 498 -17.03 -0.76 30.07
CA VAL A 498 -17.51 -2.12 29.81
C VAL A 498 -16.97 -2.98 30.94
N ARG A 499 -17.78 -3.21 31.99
CA ARG A 499 -17.57 -4.36 32.87
C ARG A 499 -17.74 -5.61 32.02
N LEU A 500 -16.63 -6.14 31.53
CA LEU A 500 -16.51 -7.54 31.21
C LEU A 500 -16.05 -8.19 32.50
N ASP A 501 -16.81 -9.18 32.96
CA ASP A 501 -16.38 -10.05 34.04
C ASP A 501 -14.94 -10.50 33.74
N LYS A 502 -14.06 -10.36 34.74
CA LYS A 502 -12.70 -10.91 34.66
C LYS A 502 -12.81 -12.42 34.32
N PRO A 503 -11.84 -12.96 33.55
CA PRO A 503 -11.86 -14.37 33.15
C PRO A 503 -11.97 -15.31 34.34
#